data_AF-A0A7C9BLJ0-F1
#
_entry.id   AF-A0A7C9BLJ0-F1
#
_cell.length_a   1.000
_cell.length_b   1.000
_cell.length_c   1.000
_cell.angle_alpha   90.00
_cell.angle_beta   90.00
_cell.angle_gamma   90.00
#
_symmetry.space_group_name_H-M   'P 1'
#
loop_
_entity.id
_entity.type
_entity.pdbx_description
1 polymer ?
#
loop_
_entity_poly.entity_id
_entity_poly.type
_entity_poly.pdbx_seq_one_letter_code
_entity_poly.pdbx_strand_id
1 'polypeptide(L)'
;MTNLSLAQRFQEARAPKIEVDGREIYGLYEIDISSGDTVLSLDFVSSKKSSIQGVKIKASNCNIKVNNQILTDFVMWVDRSPKHIPMSIAMKKGAKATLKVWNVWKCDDVSRAWIGNAGMLVKKNDRQIAFHCSDGMGDPDFEGLVFTIEIGKVAK
;
A
#
# COMPACT_ATOMS: atom_id res chain seq x y z
N MET A 1 13.95 -19.76 20.86
CA MET A 1 13.16 -19.70 19.60
C MET A 1 13.47 -18.37 18.96
N THR A 2 14.17 -18.36 17.82
CA THR A 2 14.34 -17.12 17.04
C THR A 2 12.99 -16.77 16.45
N ASN A 3 12.41 -15.64 16.85
CA ASN A 3 11.17 -15.13 16.24
C ASN A 3 11.44 -14.87 14.75
N LEU A 4 10.81 -15.66 13.88
CA LEU A 4 10.86 -15.42 12.44
C LEU A 4 10.28 -14.04 12.13
N SER A 5 10.98 -13.29 11.29
CA SER A 5 10.51 -12.02 10.76
C SER A 5 9.27 -12.20 9.87
N LEU A 6 8.48 -11.13 9.67
CA LEU A 6 7.31 -11.19 8.77
C LEU A 6 7.70 -11.63 7.35
N ALA A 7 8.81 -11.14 6.81
CA ALA A 7 9.32 -11.56 5.50
C ALA A 7 9.56 -13.07 5.41
N GLN A 8 10.19 -13.67 6.43
CA GLN A 8 10.41 -15.12 6.48
C GLN A 8 9.09 -15.88 6.56
N ARG A 9 8.13 -15.40 7.36
CA ARG A 9 6.79 -16.00 7.46
C ARG A 9 6.03 -15.95 6.14
N PHE A 10 6.08 -14.83 5.41
CA PHE A 10 5.51 -14.74 4.05
C PHE A 10 6.16 -15.74 3.09
N GLN A 11 7.49 -15.88 3.17
CA GLN A 11 8.24 -16.82 2.34
C GLN A 11 7.87 -18.28 2.65
N GLU A 12 7.77 -18.65 3.92
CA GLU A 12 7.36 -20.00 4.35
C GLU A 12 5.93 -20.32 3.91
N ALA A 13 5.01 -19.36 4.07
CA ALA A 13 3.62 -19.50 3.64
C ALA A 13 3.45 -19.48 2.11
N ARG A 14 4.45 -18.98 1.36
CA ARG A 14 4.38 -18.71 -0.09
C ARG A 14 3.14 -17.89 -0.46
N ALA A 15 2.76 -16.96 0.41
CA ALA A 15 1.54 -16.19 0.31
C ALA A 15 1.81 -14.71 0.63
N PRO A 16 1.08 -13.77 0.01
CA PRO A 16 1.20 -12.34 0.33
C PRO A 16 0.48 -11.97 1.63
N LYS A 17 -0.18 -12.95 2.28
CA LYS A 17 -0.98 -12.81 3.50
C LYS A 17 -0.61 -13.92 4.48
N ILE A 18 -0.43 -13.57 5.75
CA ILE A 18 -0.20 -14.50 6.86
C ILE A 18 -1.04 -14.09 8.06
N GLU A 19 -1.24 -15.01 9.01
CA GLU A 19 -1.85 -14.72 10.30
C GLU A 19 -0.76 -14.58 11.37
N VAL A 20 -0.81 -13.51 12.16
CA VAL A 20 0.06 -13.25 13.30
C VAL A 20 -0.80 -12.77 14.46
N ASP A 21 -0.80 -13.50 15.57
CA ASP A 21 -1.60 -13.20 16.77
C ASP A 21 -3.08 -12.93 16.47
N GLY A 22 -3.68 -13.77 15.60
CA GLY A 22 -5.07 -13.66 15.18
C GLY A 22 -5.38 -12.49 14.24
N ARG A 23 -4.36 -11.83 13.68
CA ARG A 23 -4.49 -10.71 12.74
C ARG A 23 -3.94 -11.08 11.38
N GLU A 24 -4.67 -10.71 10.33
CA GLU A 24 -4.20 -10.85 8.96
C GLU A 24 -3.20 -9.74 8.62
N ILE A 25 -1.97 -10.14 8.32
CA ILE A 25 -0.89 -9.24 7.90
C ILE A 25 -0.58 -9.48 6.43
N TYR A 26 -0.44 -8.41 5.67
CA TYR A 26 -0.23 -8.43 4.23
C TYR A 26 1.16 -7.88 3.87
N GLY A 27 1.91 -8.61 3.07
CA GLY A 27 3.12 -8.10 2.41
C GLY A 27 2.78 -7.36 1.12
N LEU A 28 1.64 -7.71 0.51
CA LEU A 28 1.06 -7.07 -0.66
C LEU A 28 -0.46 -7.20 -0.58
N TYR A 29 -1.16 -6.11 -0.80
CA TYR A 29 -2.62 -6.08 -0.84
C TYR A 29 -3.10 -5.78 -2.25
N GLU A 30 -4.07 -6.54 -2.74
CA GLU A 30 -4.67 -6.34 -4.06
C GLU A 30 -6.05 -5.70 -3.91
N ILE A 31 -6.30 -4.66 -4.70
CA ILE A 31 -7.58 -3.98 -4.77
C ILE A 31 -8.14 -4.16 -6.17
N ASP A 32 -9.29 -4.82 -6.28
CA ASP A 32 -10.03 -4.91 -7.52
C ASP A 32 -10.67 -3.56 -7.87
N ILE A 33 -10.53 -3.14 -9.12
CA ILE A 33 -11.12 -1.90 -9.64
C ILE A 33 -12.36 -2.25 -10.46
N SER A 34 -13.50 -1.70 -10.05
CA SER A 34 -14.77 -1.89 -10.74
C SER A 34 -14.85 -1.01 -11.99
N SER A 35 -15.62 -1.43 -12.99
CA SER A 35 -15.77 -0.70 -14.27
C SER A 35 -16.29 0.74 -14.14
N GLY A 36 -16.94 1.07 -13.02
CA GLY A 36 -17.41 2.42 -12.73
C GLY A 36 -16.44 3.27 -11.91
N ASP A 37 -15.36 2.69 -11.39
CA ASP A 37 -14.42 3.38 -10.53
C ASP A 37 -13.50 4.25 -11.39
N THR A 38 -13.57 5.56 -11.15
CA THR A 38 -12.84 6.57 -11.93
C THR A 38 -12.00 7.48 -11.05
N VAL A 39 -12.26 7.49 -9.74
CA VAL A 39 -11.56 8.30 -8.76
C VAL A 39 -10.81 7.40 -7.79
N LEU A 40 -9.58 7.80 -7.48
CA LEU A 40 -8.73 7.21 -6.46
C LEU A 40 -8.19 8.37 -5.62
N SER A 41 -8.19 8.25 -4.30
CA SER A 41 -7.43 9.16 -3.44
C SER A 41 -6.57 8.39 -2.47
N LEU A 42 -5.44 9.00 -2.10
CA LEU A 42 -4.56 8.51 -1.05
C LEU A 42 -4.35 9.60 -0.03
N ASP A 43 -4.55 9.27 1.25
CA ASP A 43 -4.27 10.16 2.37
C ASP A 43 -3.21 9.56 3.29
N PHE A 44 -2.15 10.31 3.55
CA PHE A 44 -1.21 10.02 4.63
C PHE A 44 -1.80 10.51 5.95
N VAL A 45 -2.24 9.57 6.79
CA VAL A 45 -2.90 9.86 8.08
C VAL A 45 -1.85 10.15 9.15
N SER A 46 -0.84 9.29 9.28
CA SER A 46 0.26 9.47 10.23
C SER A 46 1.53 8.73 9.79
N SER A 47 2.67 9.16 10.31
CA SER A 47 3.97 8.50 10.08
C SER A 47 4.93 8.78 11.23
N LYS A 48 5.68 7.79 11.67
CA LYS A 48 6.83 7.99 12.57
C LYS A 48 8.00 8.60 11.82
N LYS A 49 8.81 9.41 12.50
CA LYS A 49 9.98 10.09 11.92
C LYS A 49 11.25 9.24 11.90
N SER A 50 11.21 8.04 12.49
CA SER A 50 12.38 7.16 12.60
C SER A 50 12.87 6.61 11.27
N SER A 51 12.01 6.56 10.24
CA SER A 51 12.35 6.13 8.89
C SER A 51 11.51 6.91 7.87
N ILE A 52 12.08 7.20 6.68
CA ILE A 52 11.30 7.76 5.57
C ILE A 52 10.50 6.60 4.97
N GLN A 53 9.18 6.67 5.11
CA GLN A 53 8.27 5.65 4.58
C GLN A 53 7.46 6.17 3.40
N GLY A 54 6.86 5.23 2.68
CA GLY A 54 6.01 5.49 1.54
C GLY A 54 5.16 4.30 1.18
N VAL A 55 4.41 4.47 0.10
CA VAL A 55 3.49 3.49 -0.44
C VAL A 55 3.81 3.29 -1.91
N LYS A 56 3.96 2.02 -2.29
CA LYS A 56 4.16 1.59 -3.66
C LYS A 56 2.83 1.14 -4.23
N ILE A 57 2.45 1.69 -5.38
CA ILE A 57 1.24 1.35 -6.11
C ILE A 57 1.63 0.82 -7.48
N LYS A 58 1.12 -0.36 -7.82
CA LYS A 58 1.27 -0.96 -9.14
C LYS A 58 -0.09 -1.30 -9.73
N ALA A 59 -0.41 -0.65 -10.85
CA ALA A 59 -1.65 -0.82 -11.58
C ALA A 59 -1.52 -1.90 -12.65
N SER A 60 -2.49 -2.80 -12.71
CA SER A 60 -2.64 -3.80 -13.76
C SER A 60 -3.94 -3.53 -14.52
N ASN A 61 -3.88 -3.56 -15.85
CA ASN A 61 -5.02 -3.30 -16.75
C ASN A 61 -5.76 -1.96 -16.52
N CYS A 62 -5.12 -1.00 -15.87
CA CYS A 62 -5.54 0.38 -15.80
C CYS A 62 -4.30 1.28 -15.72
N ASN A 63 -4.50 2.57 -15.98
CA ASN A 63 -3.51 3.61 -15.75
C ASN A 63 -4.01 4.52 -14.62
N ILE A 64 -3.08 5.03 -13.83
CA ILE A 64 -3.37 6.03 -12.80
C ILE A 64 -2.84 7.37 -13.27
N LYS A 65 -3.71 8.37 -13.30
CA LYS A 65 -3.30 9.75 -13.56
C LYS A 65 -3.14 10.47 -12.23
N VAL A 66 -1.95 11.01 -11.99
CA VAL A 66 -1.58 11.77 -10.79
C VAL A 66 -0.66 12.90 -11.21
N ASN A 67 -0.91 14.13 -10.74
CA ASN A 67 -0.08 15.30 -11.04
C ASN A 67 0.30 15.43 -12.54
N ASN A 68 -0.70 15.35 -13.43
CA ASN A 68 -0.55 15.38 -14.90
C ASN A 68 0.32 14.26 -15.52
N GLN A 69 0.74 13.27 -14.74
CA GLN A 69 1.46 12.09 -15.20
C GLN A 69 0.53 10.90 -15.30
N ILE A 70 0.83 9.97 -16.20
CA ILE A 70 0.11 8.71 -16.36
C ILE A 70 1.09 7.60 -15.97
N LEU A 71 0.80 6.90 -14.88
CA LEU A 71 1.70 5.94 -14.24
C LEU A 71 0.98 4.60 -14.04
N THR A 72 1.77 3.52 -14.03
CA THR A 72 1.32 2.17 -13.69
C THR A 72 2.14 1.54 -12.57
N ASP A 73 3.26 2.14 -12.18
CA ASP A 73 4.17 1.60 -11.18
C ASP A 73 4.94 2.78 -10.56
N PHE A 74 4.61 3.17 -9.33
CA PHE A 74 5.14 4.39 -8.71
C PHE A 74 5.14 4.31 -7.17
N VAL A 75 5.97 5.14 -6.53
CA VAL A 75 6.03 5.30 -5.07
C VAL A 75 5.58 6.70 -4.70
N MET A 76 4.71 6.80 -3.70
CA MET A 76 4.41 8.04 -3.01
C MET A 76 5.15 8.04 -1.67
N TRP A 77 6.09 8.96 -1.50
CA TRP A 77 6.87 9.08 -0.27
C TRP A 77 6.26 10.14 0.64
N VAL A 78 6.19 9.85 1.94
CA VAL A 78 5.58 10.76 2.93
C VAL A 78 6.29 12.12 2.97
N ASP A 79 7.61 12.14 2.80
CA ASP A 79 8.45 13.36 2.88
C ASP A 79 8.33 14.26 1.63
N ARG A 80 7.82 13.74 0.51
CA ARG A 80 7.77 14.44 -0.79
C ARG A 80 6.37 14.59 -1.37
N SER A 81 5.36 14.03 -0.72
CA SER A 81 3.99 14.07 -1.19
C SER A 81 3.13 14.99 -0.31
N PRO A 82 2.09 15.62 -0.87
CA PRO A 82 1.06 16.25 -0.05
C PRO A 82 0.35 15.18 0.79
N LYS A 83 -0.32 15.61 1.86
CA LYS A 83 -1.09 14.70 2.73
C LYS A 83 -2.21 14.00 1.96
N HIS A 84 -2.96 14.75 1.14
CA HIS A 84 -4.03 14.25 0.29
C HIS A 84 -3.57 14.26 -1.17
N ILE A 85 -3.68 13.11 -1.84
CA ILE A 85 -3.27 12.93 -3.23
C ILE A 85 -4.48 12.46 -4.05
N PRO A 86 -5.14 13.37 -4.79
CA PRO A 86 -6.20 12.98 -5.71
C PRO A 86 -5.60 12.37 -6.98
N MET A 87 -6.25 11.32 -7.46
CA MET A 87 -5.87 10.57 -8.66
C MET A 87 -7.12 10.19 -9.46
N SER A 88 -6.93 9.87 -10.73
CA SER A 88 -8.00 9.30 -11.56
C SER A 88 -7.56 7.99 -12.20
N ILE A 89 -8.49 7.06 -12.33
CA ILE A 89 -8.26 5.74 -12.91
C ILE A 89 -8.77 5.74 -14.35
N ALA A 90 -7.93 5.26 -15.27
CA ALA A 90 -8.32 4.98 -16.65
C ALA A 90 -8.18 3.47 -16.93
N MET A 91 -9.29 2.75 -16.96
CA MET A 91 -9.29 1.31 -17.23
C MET A 91 -8.99 0.99 -18.69
N LYS A 92 -8.25 -0.10 -18.91
CA LYS A 92 -8.11 -0.69 -20.25
C LYS A 92 -9.39 -1.48 -20.59
N LYS A 93 -9.85 -1.39 -21.84
CA LYS A 93 -11.08 -2.06 -22.28
C LYS A 93 -10.97 -3.58 -22.15
N GLY A 94 -12.03 -4.21 -21.63
CA GLY A 94 -12.21 -5.67 -21.67
C GLY A 94 -11.39 -6.48 -20.67
N ALA A 95 -10.69 -5.84 -19.72
CA ALA A 95 -9.86 -6.54 -18.74
C ALA A 95 -10.22 -6.15 -17.30
N LYS A 96 -10.08 -7.11 -16.37
CA LYS A 96 -10.16 -6.84 -14.93
C LYS A 96 -8.94 -6.02 -14.51
N ALA A 97 -9.19 -4.84 -13.93
CA ALA A 97 -8.15 -3.96 -13.43
C ALA A 97 -7.92 -4.17 -11.94
N THR A 98 -6.67 -4.10 -11.52
CA THR A 98 -6.29 -4.25 -10.12
C THR A 98 -5.19 -3.25 -9.74
N LEU A 99 -5.18 -2.84 -8.48
CA LEU A 99 -4.07 -2.12 -7.85
C LEU A 99 -3.41 -3.05 -6.85
N LYS A 100 -2.09 -3.22 -6.98
CA LYS A 100 -1.26 -3.85 -5.95
C LYS A 100 -0.64 -2.75 -5.12
N VAL A 101 -0.79 -2.86 -3.80
CA VAL A 101 -0.35 -1.86 -2.83
C VAL A 101 0.56 -2.53 -1.81
N TRP A 102 1.68 -1.90 -1.49
CA TRP A 102 2.54 -2.31 -0.37
C TRP A 102 3.32 -1.14 0.20
N ASN A 103 3.70 -1.25 1.48
CA ASN A 103 4.52 -0.24 2.13
C ASN A 103 6.00 -0.38 1.73
N VAL A 104 6.69 0.75 1.69
CA VAL A 104 8.13 0.85 1.42
C VAL A 104 8.77 1.81 2.41
N TRP A 105 10.05 1.64 2.67
CA TRP A 105 10.82 2.54 3.52
C TRP A 105 12.23 2.72 2.97
N LYS A 106 12.93 3.76 3.44
CA LYS A 106 14.34 3.98 3.13
C LYS A 106 15.22 3.56 4.28
N CYS A 107 16.35 2.96 3.94
CA CYS A 107 17.50 2.75 4.81
C CYS A 107 18.74 3.09 3.97
N ASP A 108 19.55 4.05 4.43
CA ASP A 108 20.70 4.60 3.69
C ASP A 108 20.37 5.03 2.25
N ASP A 109 19.26 5.78 2.09
CA ASP A 109 18.69 6.20 0.80
C ASP A 109 18.24 5.09 -0.16
N VAL A 110 18.41 3.82 0.21
CA VAL A 110 17.92 2.67 -0.56
C VAL A 110 16.48 2.38 -0.20
N SER A 111 15.61 2.35 -1.21
CA SER A 111 14.22 1.89 -1.06
C SER A 111 14.18 0.39 -0.77
N ARG A 112 13.48 0.01 0.29
CA ARG A 112 13.29 -1.37 0.75
C ARG A 112 11.80 -1.72 0.77
N ALA A 113 11.52 -3.00 0.56
CA ALA A 113 10.19 -3.61 0.62
C ALA A 113 10.35 -5.09 0.98
N TRP A 114 9.35 -5.70 1.61
CA TRP A 114 9.23 -7.16 1.81
C TRP A 114 10.39 -7.86 2.53
N ILE A 115 11.20 -7.11 3.27
CA ILE A 115 12.30 -7.64 4.09
C ILE A 115 12.06 -7.31 5.57
N GLY A 116 12.64 -8.12 6.46
CA GLY A 116 12.48 -7.94 7.90
C GLY A 116 11.02 -8.00 8.34
N ASN A 117 10.61 -7.08 9.21
CA ASN A 117 9.25 -6.99 9.75
C ASN A 117 8.32 -6.06 8.98
N ALA A 118 8.54 -5.94 7.66
CA ALA A 118 7.67 -5.16 6.82
C ALA A 118 6.35 -5.88 6.55
N GLY A 119 5.25 -5.16 6.73
CA GLY A 119 3.93 -5.65 6.45
C GLY A 119 2.85 -4.64 6.78
N MET A 120 1.62 -4.96 6.41
CA MET A 120 0.48 -4.09 6.55
C MET A 120 -0.67 -4.83 7.21
N LEU A 121 -1.22 -4.23 8.26
CA LEU A 121 -2.54 -4.58 8.75
C LEU A 121 -3.55 -3.74 7.98
N VAL A 122 -4.48 -4.41 7.29
CA VAL A 122 -5.43 -3.76 6.39
C VAL A 122 -6.83 -3.81 7.00
N LYS A 123 -7.48 -2.65 7.13
CA LYS A 123 -8.86 -2.52 7.61
C LYS A 123 -9.71 -1.90 6.52
N LYS A 124 -10.69 -2.63 6.04
CA LYS A 124 -11.64 -2.16 5.02
C LYS A 124 -12.97 -1.80 5.66
N ASN A 125 -13.51 -0.64 5.28
CA ASN A 125 -14.92 -0.31 5.47
C ASN A 125 -15.56 0.03 4.11
N ASP A 126 -16.83 0.46 4.10
CA ASP A 126 -17.59 0.70 2.88
C ASP A 126 -17.06 1.83 1.98
N ARG A 127 -16.27 2.75 2.55
CA ARG A 127 -15.74 3.94 1.83
C ARG A 127 -14.23 3.91 1.63
N GLN A 128 -13.51 3.25 2.52
CA GLN A 128 -12.08 3.45 2.68
C GLN A 128 -11.36 2.17 3.09
N ILE A 129 -10.13 2.02 2.60
CA ILE A 129 -9.19 0.98 3.01
C ILE A 129 -8.07 1.65 3.78
N ALA A 130 -7.95 1.35 5.07
CA ALA A 130 -6.87 1.83 5.92
C ALA A 130 -5.74 0.80 5.99
N PHE A 131 -4.52 1.28 5.83
CA PHE A 131 -3.29 0.50 5.86
C PHE A 131 -2.46 0.97 7.05
N HIS A 132 -2.25 0.08 8.01
CA HIS A 132 -1.39 0.26 9.17
C HIS A 132 -0.10 -0.50 8.91
N CYS A 133 1.01 0.21 8.66
CA CYS A 133 2.23 -0.36 8.12
C CYS A 133 3.34 -0.42 9.16
N SER A 134 3.98 -1.58 9.23
CA SER A 134 5.27 -1.77 9.87
C SER A 134 6.37 -1.67 8.82
N ASP A 135 7.45 -0.94 9.13
CA ASP A 135 8.66 -1.01 8.34
C ASP A 135 9.45 -2.30 8.66
N GLY A 136 10.55 -2.54 7.95
CA GLY A 136 11.32 -3.76 8.10
C GLY A 136 12.23 -3.84 9.33
N MET A 137 12.29 -2.79 10.16
CA MET A 137 13.30 -2.62 11.21
C MET A 137 12.73 -2.92 12.60
N GLY A 138 13.51 -3.60 13.45
CA GLY A 138 13.08 -3.90 14.82
C GLY A 138 11.85 -4.82 14.86
N ASP A 139 11.05 -4.68 15.91
CA ASP A 139 9.79 -5.44 16.08
C ASP A 139 8.66 -4.86 15.20
N PRO A 140 7.68 -5.68 14.78
CA PRO A 140 6.55 -5.18 13.99
C PRO A 140 5.78 -4.05 14.70
N ASP A 141 5.69 -2.90 14.05
CA ASP A 141 5.04 -1.70 14.57
C ASP A 141 4.13 -1.08 13.50
N PHE A 142 2.87 -1.50 13.50
CA PHE A 142 1.89 -1.11 12.48
C PHE A 142 1.41 0.35 12.56
N GLU A 143 1.96 1.14 13.49
CA GLU A 143 1.76 2.59 13.55
C GLU A 143 2.94 3.36 12.94
N GLY A 144 3.88 2.67 12.28
CA GLY A 144 5.02 3.27 11.59
C GLY A 144 4.59 4.20 10.46
N LEU A 145 3.68 3.75 9.60
CA LEU A 145 2.99 4.55 8.60
C LEU A 145 1.52 4.14 8.56
N VAL A 146 0.61 5.12 8.65
CA VAL A 146 -0.81 4.90 8.42
C VAL A 146 -1.26 5.74 7.24
N PHE A 147 -1.83 5.08 6.23
CA PHE A 147 -2.43 5.74 5.09
C PHE A 147 -3.77 5.10 4.73
N THR A 148 -4.59 5.84 3.99
CA THR A 148 -5.88 5.37 3.52
C THR A 148 -5.99 5.51 2.01
N ILE A 149 -6.72 4.58 1.40
CA ILE A 149 -7.11 4.63 0.00
C ILE A 149 -8.62 4.63 -0.09
N GLU A 150 -9.15 5.56 -0.88
CA GLU A 150 -10.56 5.58 -1.27
C GLU A 150 -10.67 5.41 -2.78
N ILE A 151 -11.63 4.58 -3.21
CA ILE A 151 -11.91 4.32 -4.62
C ILE A 151 -13.40 4.52 -4.84
N GLY A 152 -13.75 5.21 -5.92
CA GLY A 152 -15.14 5.40 -6.26
C GLY A 152 -15.35 6.07 -7.61
N LYS A 153 -16.54 6.66 -7.75
CA LYS A 153 -16.99 7.30 -8.98
C LYS A 153 -16.99 8.82 -8.80
N VAL A 154 -16.73 9.56 -9.89
CA VAL A 154 -17.05 10.98 -9.94
C VAL A 154 -18.57 11.14 -9.72
N ALA A 155 -18.97 11.90 -8.71
CA ALA A 155 -20.36 12.32 -8.56
C ALA A 155 -20.75 13.13 -9.79
N LYS A 156 -21.78 12.70 -10.52
CA LYS A 156 -22.34 13.42 -11.67
C LYS A 156 -23.14 14.63 -11.21
#